data_AF-A0A443QAW1-F1
#
_entry.id   AF-A0A443QAW1-F1
#
_cell.length_a   1.000
_cell.length_b   1.000
_cell.length_c   1.000
_cell.angle_alpha   90.00
_cell.angle_beta   90.00
_cell.angle_gamma   90.00
#
_symmetry.space_group_name_H-M   'P 1'
#
loop_
_entity.id
_entity.type
_entity.pdbx_description
1 polymer ?
#
loop_
_entity_poly.entity_id
_entity_poly.type
_entity_poly.pdbx_seq_one_letter_code
_entity_poly.pdbx_strand_id
1 'polypeptide(L)'
;SNAEVSAQSTAESDEQKWLRFEEELNWCLQTLRDFVCDSSEHGANNGAKAAKLAEANRVLRTLQNPKTAFIKKRQLMSNYFGDYRRKMKDECAKFEKLTCKLEVKNCLRSNSPLSSSFERPVFRKVKAVKNVSNNICNRNNDDSREFRFNFAADTVEC
;
A
#
# COMPACT_ATOMS: atom_id res chain seq x y z
N SER A 1 12.90 38.48 23.95
CA SER A 1 12.00 37.67 23.13
C SER A 1 12.83 37.05 22.01
N ASN A 2 13.26 35.80 22.17
CA ASN A 2 14.06 35.09 21.16
C ASN A 2 13.12 34.37 20.19
N ALA A 3 13.22 34.72 18.91
CA ALA A 3 12.61 33.99 17.81
C ALA A 3 13.75 33.46 16.92
N GLU A 4 14.28 32.28 17.27
CA GLU A 4 15.20 31.55 16.41
C GLU A 4 14.38 30.80 15.35
N VAL A 5 14.30 31.41 14.17
CA VAL A 5 13.89 30.75 12.94
C VAL A 5 15.01 29.77 12.56
N SER A 6 14.82 28.50 12.90
CA SER A 6 15.72 27.39 12.59
C SER A 6 15.77 27.15 11.08
N ALA A 7 16.74 27.78 10.42
CA ALA A 7 17.20 27.38 9.10
C ALA A 7 17.92 26.02 9.22
N GLN A 8 17.22 24.93 8.92
CA GLN A 8 17.84 23.60 8.79
C GLN A 8 18.71 23.54 7.53
N SER A 9 19.96 23.99 7.65
CA SER A 9 21.07 23.50 6.84
C SER A 9 21.66 22.28 7.55
N THR A 10 21.01 21.13 7.47
CA THR A 10 21.49 19.90 8.14
C THR A 10 22.31 19.08 7.16
N ALA A 11 23.59 18.88 7.48
CA ALA A 11 24.41 17.84 6.88
C ALA A 11 23.71 16.49 7.12
N GLU A 12 23.01 15.99 6.10
CA GLU A 12 22.31 14.71 6.15
C GLU A 12 23.34 13.60 6.38
N SER A 13 23.09 12.74 7.37
CA SER A 13 23.97 11.61 7.66
C SER A 13 23.98 10.63 6.48
N ASP A 14 25.03 9.83 6.35
CA ASP A 14 25.11 8.88 5.23
C ASP A 14 24.02 7.80 5.33
N GLU A 15 23.58 7.46 6.55
CA GLU A 15 22.44 6.60 6.81
C GLU A 15 21.13 7.21 6.30
N GLN A 16 20.91 8.51 6.54
CA GLN A 16 19.72 9.21 6.06
C GLN A 16 19.66 9.24 4.53
N LYS A 17 20.80 9.51 3.86
CA LYS A 17 20.88 9.46 2.39
C LYS A 17 20.59 8.08 1.84
N TRP A 18 21.05 7.04 2.53
CA TRP A 18 20.79 5.66 2.16
C TRP A 18 19.31 5.30 2.31
N LEU A 19 18.70 5.64 3.45
CA LEU A 19 17.27 5.41 3.70
C LEU A 19 16.39 6.13 2.67
N ARG A 20 16.68 7.40 2.39
CA ARG A 20 15.99 8.17 1.34
C ARG A 20 16.08 7.50 -0.01
N PHE A 21 17.26 6.99 -0.36
CA PHE A 21 17.42 6.26 -1.61
C PHE A 21 16.63 4.95 -1.63
N GLU A 22 16.56 4.23 -0.53
CA GLU A 22 15.81 2.99 -0.48
C GLU A 22 14.30 3.23 -0.62
N GLU A 23 13.76 4.28 0.01
CA GLU A 23 12.38 4.75 -0.20
C GLU A 23 12.12 5.06 -1.68
N GLU A 24 13.00 5.86 -2.30
CA GLU A 24 12.95 6.20 -3.72
C GLU A 24 12.99 4.95 -4.63
N LEU A 25 13.89 4.01 -4.34
CA LEU A 25 14.05 2.77 -5.08
C LEU A 25 12.80 1.89 -4.96
N ASN A 26 12.26 1.76 -3.75
CA ASN A 26 11.06 0.97 -3.50
C ASN A 26 9.85 1.55 -4.24
N TRP A 27 9.69 2.88 -4.23
CA TRP A 27 8.64 3.55 -5.00
C TRP A 27 8.76 3.21 -6.50
N CYS A 28 9.95 3.35 -7.08
CA CYS A 28 10.19 3.01 -8.49
C CYS A 28 9.90 1.53 -8.79
N LEU A 29 10.29 0.61 -7.91
CA LEU A 29 10.02 -0.82 -8.07
C LEU A 29 8.51 -1.11 -8.04
N GLN A 30 7.76 -0.46 -7.14
CA GLN A 30 6.32 -0.61 -7.05
C GLN A 30 5.64 -0.11 -8.32
N THR A 31 5.96 1.11 -8.77
CA THR A 31 5.40 1.67 -10.02
C THR A 31 5.64 0.78 -11.24
N LEU A 32 6.83 0.15 -11.34
CA LEU A 32 7.12 -0.80 -12.41
C LEU A 32 6.29 -2.07 -12.31
N ARG A 33 6.12 -2.63 -11.10
CA ARG A 33 5.30 -3.84 -10.89
C ARG A 33 3.85 -3.57 -11.25
N ASP A 34 3.29 -2.45 -10.79
CA ASP A 34 1.92 -2.05 -11.08
C ASP A 34 1.71 -1.92 -12.59
N PHE A 35 2.61 -1.23 -13.29
CA PHE A 35 2.57 -1.10 -14.75
C PHE A 35 2.62 -2.45 -15.48
N VAL A 36 3.45 -3.38 -15.01
CA VAL A 36 3.57 -4.73 -15.58
C VAL A 36 2.29 -5.53 -15.35
N CYS A 37 1.73 -5.48 -14.13
CA CYS A 37 0.48 -6.14 -13.76
C CYS A 37 -0.70 -5.62 -14.60
N ASP A 38 -0.88 -4.30 -14.66
CA ASP A 38 -1.96 -3.66 -15.43
C ASP A 38 -1.88 -4.01 -16.92
N SER A 39 -0.66 -4.05 -17.46
CA SER A 39 -0.41 -4.37 -18.87
C SER A 39 -0.61 -5.85 -19.18
N SER A 40 -0.41 -6.74 -18.21
CA SER A 40 -0.67 -8.18 -18.35
C SER A 40 -2.16 -8.49 -18.36
N GLU A 41 -2.94 -7.81 -17.54
CA GLU A 41 -4.39 -8.05 -17.42
C GLU A 41 -5.17 -7.51 -18.62
N HIS A 42 -4.83 -6.31 -19.10
CA HIS A 42 -5.59 -5.63 -20.16
C HIS A 42 -5.13 -5.98 -21.58
N GLY A 43 -4.21 -6.93 -21.72
CA GLY A 43 -3.63 -7.36 -22.99
C GLY A 43 -2.77 -6.26 -23.65
N ALA A 44 -1.50 -6.56 -23.90
CA ALA A 44 -0.61 -5.69 -24.68
C ALA A 44 -0.93 -5.78 -26.18
N ASN A 45 -2.16 -5.47 -26.58
CA ASN A 45 -2.64 -5.56 -27.97
C ASN A 45 -2.07 -4.46 -28.89
N ASN A 46 -1.33 -3.50 -28.35
CA ASN A 46 -0.68 -2.43 -29.10
C ASN A 46 0.85 -2.60 -29.05
N GLY A 47 1.50 -2.68 -30.21
CA GLY A 47 2.96 -2.89 -30.32
C GLY A 47 3.81 -1.87 -29.54
N ALA A 48 3.36 -0.62 -29.43
CA ALA A 48 4.05 0.40 -28.64
C ALA A 48 3.98 0.10 -27.12
N LYS A 49 2.85 -0.41 -26.64
CA LYS A 49 2.68 -0.80 -25.23
C LYS A 49 3.50 -2.05 -24.89
N ALA A 50 3.59 -3.01 -25.82
CA ALA A 50 4.44 -4.19 -25.68
C ALA A 50 5.94 -3.82 -25.56
N ALA A 51 6.42 -2.87 -26.37
CA ALA A 51 7.80 -2.39 -26.27
C ALA A 51 8.09 -1.71 -24.92
N LYS A 52 7.16 -0.89 -24.40
CA LYS A 52 7.27 -0.28 -23.08
C LYS A 52 7.25 -1.32 -21.96
N LEU A 53 6.43 -2.37 -22.09
CA LEU A 53 6.39 -3.48 -21.14
C LEU A 53 7.71 -4.26 -21.11
N ALA A 54 8.32 -4.51 -22.27
CA ALA A 54 9.63 -5.16 -22.34
C ALA A 54 10.72 -4.32 -21.64
N GLU A 55 10.75 -3.00 -21.88
CA GLU A 55 11.72 -2.12 -21.21
C GLU A 55 11.45 -2.02 -19.70
N ALA A 56 10.18 -1.93 -19.28
CA ALA A 56 9.81 -1.95 -17.86
C ALA A 56 10.34 -3.20 -17.15
N ASN A 57 10.17 -4.37 -17.77
CA ASN A 57 10.70 -5.64 -17.25
C ASN A 57 12.24 -5.63 -17.18
N ARG A 58 12.92 -5.06 -18.17
CA ARG A 58 14.39 -4.94 -18.18
C ARG A 58 14.89 -4.07 -17.03
N VAL A 59 14.25 -2.92 -16.83
CA VAL A 59 14.57 -1.99 -15.75
C VAL A 59 14.31 -2.63 -14.39
N LEU A 60 13.15 -3.28 -14.22
CA LEU A 60 12.78 -3.95 -12.98
C LEU A 60 13.83 -4.99 -12.56
N ARG A 61 14.27 -5.86 -13.48
CA ARG A 61 15.31 -6.86 -13.22
C ARG A 61 16.63 -6.24 -12.76
N THR A 62 17.00 -5.10 -13.35
CA THR A 62 18.26 -4.41 -13.02
C THR A 62 18.21 -3.74 -11.65
N LEU A 63 17.08 -3.11 -11.30
CA LEU A 63 16.87 -2.45 -10.00
C LEU A 63 16.76 -3.46 -8.85
N GLN A 64 16.17 -4.63 -9.09
CA GLN A 64 16.06 -5.71 -8.11
C GLN A 64 17.38 -6.40 -7.82
N ASN A 65 18.33 -6.39 -8.77
CA ASN A 65 19.61 -7.04 -8.55
C ASN A 65 20.40 -6.32 -7.43
N PRO A 66 20.73 -7.01 -6.32
CA PRO A 66 21.45 -6.40 -5.20
C PRO A 66 22.91 -6.08 -5.55
N LYS A 67 23.49 -6.77 -6.54
CA LYS A 67 24.87 -6.55 -6.99
C LYS A 67 25.03 -5.30 -7.86
N THR A 68 23.92 -4.69 -8.28
CA THR A 68 23.96 -3.47 -9.10
C THR A 68 24.40 -2.30 -8.23
N ALA A 69 25.49 -1.64 -8.63
CA ALA A 69 26.00 -0.46 -7.94
C ALA A 69 24.93 0.63 -7.78
N PHE A 70 24.91 1.27 -6.61
CA PHE A 70 23.98 2.33 -6.23
C PHE A 70 23.84 3.44 -7.28
N ILE A 71 24.97 3.96 -7.78
CA ILE A 71 25.01 5.04 -8.77
C ILE A 71 24.28 4.61 -10.06
N LYS A 72 24.45 3.34 -10.47
CA LYS A 72 23.79 2.79 -11.66
C LYS A 72 22.28 2.68 -11.46
N LYS A 73 21.82 2.24 -10.28
CA LYS A 73 20.38 2.19 -9.96
C LYS A 73 19.76 3.58 -10.06
N ARG A 74 20.40 4.59 -9.47
CA ARG A 74 19.96 5.98 -9.50
C ARG A 74 19.91 6.56 -10.92
N GLN A 75 20.94 6.34 -11.72
CA GLN A 75 20.97 6.76 -13.13
C GLN A 75 19.84 6.09 -13.92
N LEU A 76 19.63 4.79 -13.73
CA LEU A 76 18.58 4.07 -14.42
C LEU A 76 17.18 4.58 -14.04
N MET A 77 16.94 4.84 -12.75
CA MET A 77 15.70 5.45 -12.26
C MET A 77 15.48 6.82 -12.91
N SER A 78 16.51 7.68 -12.91
CA SER A 78 16.44 9.01 -13.53
C SER A 78 16.18 8.94 -15.04
N ASN A 79 16.83 8.01 -15.75
CA ASN A 79 16.69 7.89 -17.20
C ASN A 79 15.32 7.32 -17.60
N TYR A 80 14.78 6.37 -16.83
CA TYR A 80 13.51 5.73 -17.14
C TYR A 80 12.30 6.57 -16.70
N PHE A 81 12.33 7.11 -15.47
CA PHE A 81 11.21 7.85 -14.90
C PHE A 81 11.33 9.37 -15.05
N GLY A 82 12.51 9.90 -15.33
CA GLY A 82 12.80 11.33 -15.20
C GLY A 82 12.89 11.73 -13.72
N ASP A 83 12.26 12.83 -13.35
CA ASP A 83 12.18 13.30 -11.97
C ASP A 83 11.16 12.48 -11.16
N TYR A 84 11.59 11.30 -10.72
CA TYR A 84 10.77 10.40 -9.92
C TYR A 84 10.48 10.93 -8.50
N ARG A 85 11.34 11.81 -7.96
CA ARG A 85 11.12 12.41 -6.63
C ARG A 85 9.89 13.29 -6.62
N ARG A 86 9.70 14.07 -7.68
CA ARG A 86 8.49 14.87 -7.85
C ARG A 86 7.25 14.00 -8.01
N LYS A 87 7.32 12.94 -8.81
CA LYS A 87 6.21 11.98 -8.98
C LYS A 87 5.82 11.32 -7.65
N MET A 88 6.79 10.95 -6.82
CA MET A 88 6.53 10.37 -5.50
C MET A 88 5.75 11.35 -4.61
N LYS A 89 6.12 12.64 -4.58
CA LYS A 89 5.39 13.67 -3.84
C LYS A 89 3.97 13.89 -4.37
N ASP A 90 3.82 13.90 -5.70
CA ASP A 90 2.51 14.08 -6.34
C ASP A 90 1.56 12.92 -5.99
N GLU A 91 2.06 11.68 -5.96
CA GLU A 91 1.28 10.51 -5.52
C GLU A 91 0.90 10.61 -4.04
N CYS A 92 1.84 10.94 -3.14
CA CYS A 92 1.53 11.16 -1.72
C CYS A 92 0.41 12.19 -1.54
N ALA A 93 0.50 13.33 -2.24
CA ALA A 93 -0.52 14.38 -2.18
C ALA A 93 -1.89 13.94 -2.73
N LYS A 94 -1.93 12.98 -3.68
CA LYS A 94 -3.19 12.38 -4.14
C LYS A 94 -3.80 11.48 -3.07
N PHE A 95 -2.98 10.64 -2.44
CA PHE A 95 -3.46 9.74 -1.38
C PHE A 95 -3.94 10.50 -0.14
N GLU A 96 -3.25 11.55 0.29
CA GLU A 96 -3.70 12.42 1.39
C GLU A 96 -5.09 13.00 1.14
N LYS A 97 -5.37 13.44 -0.09
CA LYS A 97 -6.70 13.94 -0.48
C LYS A 97 -7.78 12.86 -0.47
N LEU A 98 -7.40 11.59 -0.61
CA LEU A 98 -8.33 10.46 -0.58
C LEU A 98 -8.56 9.97 0.86
N THR A 99 -7.50 9.90 1.68
CA THR A 99 -7.60 9.48 3.09
C THR A 99 -8.36 10.48 3.94
N CYS A 100 -8.19 11.79 3.72
CA CYS A 100 -8.99 12.81 4.40
C CYS A 100 -10.49 12.75 4.08
N LYS A 101 -10.90 12.09 2.98
CA LYS A 101 -12.32 11.89 2.62
C LYS A 101 -12.92 10.62 3.25
N LEU A 102 -12.10 9.74 3.77
CA LEU A 102 -12.50 8.56 4.53
C LEU A 102 -12.54 8.94 6.01
N GLU A 103 -13.53 9.72 6.42
CA GLU A 103 -13.83 9.89 7.85
C GLU A 103 -14.26 8.54 8.43
N VAL A 104 -13.30 7.80 8.96
CA VAL A 104 -13.59 6.66 9.83
C VAL A 104 -14.21 7.26 11.09
N LYS A 105 -15.54 7.19 11.19
CA LYS A 105 -16.25 7.43 12.45
C LYS A 105 -15.69 6.44 13.47
N ASN A 106 -14.72 6.89 14.25
CA ASN A 106 -14.13 6.09 15.30
C ASN A 106 -15.16 5.90 16.42
N CYS A 107 -16.00 4.87 16.30
CA CYS A 107 -16.90 4.43 17.36
C CYS A 107 -16.15 3.76 18.53
N LEU A 108 -14.81 3.72 18.49
CA LEU A 108 -13.95 3.14 19.53
C LEU A 108 -13.24 4.25 20.33
N ARG A 109 -14.01 5.08 21.04
CA ARG A 109 -13.53 5.75 22.26
C ARG A 109 -14.67 6.43 23.02
N SER A 110 -15.31 5.67 23.89
CA SER A 110 -15.80 6.20 25.16
C SER A 110 -15.35 5.25 26.26
N ASN A 111 -14.26 5.59 26.93
CA ASN A 111 -13.99 5.09 28.27
C ASN A 111 -14.97 5.82 29.21
N SER A 112 -16.25 5.46 29.15
CA SER A 112 -17.24 5.82 30.16
C SER A 112 -17.47 4.59 31.04
N PRO A 113 -17.51 4.72 32.37
CA PRO A 113 -17.77 3.60 33.26
C PRO A 113 -19.10 2.95 32.90
N LEU A 114 -19.13 1.62 32.94
CA LEU A 114 -20.29 0.77 32.66
C LEU A 114 -21.55 1.33 33.34
N SER A 115 -22.46 1.92 32.56
CA SER A 115 -23.88 1.87 32.87
C SER A 115 -24.42 0.61 32.24
N SER A 116 -24.71 -0.35 33.11
CA SER A 116 -25.36 -1.63 32.85
C SER A 116 -26.68 -1.44 32.09
N SER A 117 -26.63 -1.52 30.77
CA SER A 117 -27.74 -1.95 29.91
C SER A 117 -27.19 -2.31 28.54
N PHE A 118 -26.47 -3.43 28.50
CA PHE A 118 -26.13 -4.07 27.24
C PHE A 118 -27.42 -4.71 26.72
N GLU A 119 -28.18 -3.98 25.91
CA GLU A 119 -29.22 -4.60 25.10
C GLU A 119 -28.53 -5.59 24.18
N ARG A 120 -28.71 -6.89 24.48
CA ARG A 120 -28.25 -7.96 23.61
C ARG A 120 -28.84 -7.68 22.22
N PRO A 121 -28.05 -7.64 21.14
CA PRO A 121 -28.63 -7.52 19.82
C PRO A 121 -29.51 -8.74 19.57
N VAL A 122 -30.82 -8.54 19.57
CA VAL A 122 -31.79 -9.57 19.20
C VAL A 122 -31.73 -9.71 17.69
N PHE A 123 -31.05 -10.75 17.22
CA PHE A 123 -31.08 -11.11 15.80
C PHE A 123 -32.51 -11.50 15.41
N ARG A 124 -33.20 -10.60 14.72
CA ARG A 124 -34.49 -10.93 14.08
C ARG A 124 -34.17 -11.73 12.83
N LYS A 125 -34.64 -12.98 12.78
CA LYS A 125 -34.62 -13.81 11.57
C LYS A 125 -35.59 -13.19 10.56
N VAL A 126 -35.09 -12.36 9.67
CA VAL A 126 -35.83 -11.91 8.50
C VAL A 126 -36.01 -13.09 7.56
N LYS A 127 -37.25 -13.38 7.18
CA LYS A 127 -37.55 -14.31 6.10
C LYS A 127 -36.93 -13.76 4.82
N ALA A 128 -36.22 -14.60 4.07
CA ALA A 128 -35.62 -14.23 2.81
C ALA A 128 -36.68 -13.72 1.82
N VAL A 129 -36.72 -12.41 1.61
CA VAL A 129 -37.40 -11.83 0.45
C VAL A 129 -36.44 -12.00 -0.72
N LYS A 130 -36.85 -12.76 -1.73
CA LYS A 130 -36.14 -12.86 -3.01
C LYS A 130 -36.27 -11.50 -3.71
N ASN A 131 -35.33 -10.60 -3.46
CA ASN A 131 -35.11 -9.45 -4.33
C ASN A 131 -33.65 -9.46 -4.78
N VAL A 132 -33.53 -9.42 -6.10
CA VAL A 132 -32.29 -9.51 -6.88
C VAL A 132 -31.35 -8.39 -6.44
N SER A 133 -30.28 -8.75 -5.75
CA SER A 133 -29.13 -7.89 -5.55
C SER A 133 -28.13 -8.13 -6.67
N ASN A 134 -27.67 -7.03 -7.28
CA ASN A 134 -26.53 -6.97 -8.18
C ASN A 134 -25.31 -7.62 -7.50
N ASN A 135 -24.82 -8.72 -8.08
CA ASN A 135 -23.63 -9.42 -7.62
C ASN A 135 -22.36 -8.66 -8.06
N ILE A 136 -21.80 -7.90 -7.13
CA ILE A 136 -20.34 -7.76 -7.00
C ILE A 136 -19.87 -8.98 -6.19
N CYS A 137 -18.75 -9.55 -6.61
CA CYS A 137 -18.01 -10.71 -6.08
C CYS A 137 -18.63 -12.12 -6.28
N ASN A 138 -18.55 -12.62 -7.52
CA ASN A 138 -18.59 -14.05 -7.78
C ASN A 138 -17.20 -14.66 -7.44
N ARG A 139 -17.06 -15.23 -6.24
CA ARG A 139 -15.91 -16.04 -5.84
C ARG A 139 -16.44 -17.39 -5.35
N ASN A 140 -16.72 -18.27 -6.30
CA ASN A 140 -16.92 -19.70 -6.07
C ASN A 140 -15.62 -20.41 -6.47
N ASN A 141 -15.11 -21.44 -5.81
CA ASN A 141 -15.29 -22.09 -4.52
C ASN A 141 -14.23 -23.22 -4.60
N ASP A 142 -13.35 -23.43 -3.61
CA ASP A 142 -13.06 -24.79 -3.14
C ASP A 142 -12.24 -24.85 -1.84
N ASP A 143 -12.69 -25.76 -0.98
CA ASP A 143 -12.07 -26.40 0.19
C ASP A 143 -11.63 -25.59 1.43
N SER A 144 -12.56 -25.50 2.38
CA SER A 144 -12.41 -25.96 3.77
C SER A 144 -11.14 -25.59 4.55
N ARG A 145 -10.68 -24.34 4.48
CA ARG A 145 -9.80 -23.75 5.50
C ARG A 145 -10.57 -22.71 6.29
N GLU A 146 -11.34 -23.19 7.26
CA GLU A 146 -11.92 -22.35 8.30
C GLU A 146 -10.77 -21.62 9.01
N PHE A 147 -10.66 -20.32 8.78
CA PHE A 147 -9.70 -19.46 9.47
C PHE A 147 -10.11 -19.37 10.94
N ARG A 148 -9.55 -20.23 11.80
CA ARG A 148 -9.67 -20.16 13.26
C ARG A 148 -8.50 -19.38 13.83
N PHE A 149 -8.81 -18.26 14.49
CA PHE A 149 -7.87 -17.59 15.40
C PHE A 149 -7.71 -18.44 16.65
N ASN A 150 -6.63 -19.22 16.73
CA ASN A 150 -6.33 -20.02 17.91
C ASN A 150 -5.42 -19.21 18.84
N PHE A 151 -6.01 -18.45 19.76
CA PHE A 151 -5.28 -17.88 20.90
C PHE A 151 -5.21 -18.94 22.00
N ALA A 152 -4.36 -19.95 21.81
CA ALA A 152 -4.01 -20.83 22.91
C ALA A 152 -3.15 -20.02 23.89
N ALA A 153 -3.67 -19.79 25.09
CA ALA A 153 -2.86 -19.33 26.20
C ALA A 153 -2.06 -20.53 26.70
N ASP A 154 -0.74 -20.49 26.56
CA ASP A 154 0.13 -21.50 27.17
C ASP A 154 0.04 -21.36 28.68
N THR A 155 -0.69 -22.27 29.32
CA THR A 155 -0.58 -22.48 30.76
C THR A 155 0.71 -23.26 31.01
N VAL A 156 1.74 -22.57 31.50
CA VAL A 156 2.92 -23.18 32.10
C VAL A 156 2.49 -23.80 33.43
N GLU A 157 2.49 -25.13 33.51
CA GLU A 157 2.40 -25.84 34.80
C GLU A 157 3.78 -25.80 35.49
N CYS A 158 3.78 -25.44 36.78
CA CYS A 158 4.95 -25.33 37.65
C CYS A 158 5.40 -26.69 38.20
#